data_AF-A0A6B3C0H7-F1
#
_entry.id   AF-A0A6B3C0H7-F1
#
_cell.length_a   1.000
_cell.length_b   1.000
_cell.length_c   1.000
_cell.angle_alpha   90.00
_cell.angle_beta   90.00
_cell.angle_gamma   90.00
#
_symmetry.space_group_name_H-M   'P 1'
#
loop_
_entity.id
_entity.type
_entity.pdbx_description
1 polymer ?
#
loop_
_entity_poly.entity_id
_entity_poly.type
_entity_poly.pdbx_seq_one_letter_code
_entity_poly.pdbx_strand_id
1 'polypeptide(L)'
;MGEDAAVGHECVLVGSLRETGSDLACGGVERFNSTGRWASPLHANIFEEPRKRTHITRHRVLLGDRTVWNKVYRRSFWRRHRFLYPEHPYEDGLISVSAHVLAESVDVVTGPVYFWRQRDAGPLSITQRDLDLRNIDGRMRQIQTISEFLGDRDAGLRDAYDRVALEHDVIILLMATPRLEVPFRNEVLDFTREFLGRVSKDVLRGLSEENLKFYSLLQERKTEDLLCCLENRPQDALL
;
A
#
# COMPACT_ATOMS: atom_id res chain seq x y z
N MET A 1 10.33 -15.22 -20.01
CA MET A 1 10.46 -13.86 -19.41
C MET A 1 10.62 -14.05 -17.91
N GLY A 2 11.60 -13.38 -17.30
CA GLY A 2 12.00 -13.52 -15.90
C GLY A 2 10.92 -13.11 -14.89
N GLU A 3 11.24 -13.27 -13.60
CA GLU A 3 10.28 -13.11 -12.49
C GLU A 3 9.65 -11.71 -12.42
N ASP A 4 10.41 -10.66 -12.73
CA ASP A 4 9.98 -9.28 -12.97
C ASP A 4 10.93 -8.63 -14.00
N ALA A 5 10.54 -7.49 -14.60
CA ALA A 5 11.40 -6.76 -15.54
C ALA A 5 11.42 -5.26 -15.25
N ALA A 6 12.62 -4.74 -14.95
CA ALA A 6 12.89 -3.32 -15.03
C ALA A 6 13.04 -2.93 -16.52
N VAL A 7 12.42 -1.82 -16.90
CA VAL A 7 12.56 -1.26 -18.24
C VAL A 7 13.78 -0.33 -18.24
N GLY A 8 14.31 0.03 -19.41
CA GLY A 8 15.30 1.11 -19.57
C GLY A 8 14.90 2.50 -19.01
N HIS A 9 13.85 2.59 -18.20
CA HIS A 9 13.44 3.71 -17.37
C HIS A 9 14.29 3.88 -16.08
N GLU A 10 15.14 2.91 -15.71
CA GLU A 10 16.19 3.13 -14.71
C GLU A 10 17.04 4.36 -15.06
N CYS A 11 17.36 4.53 -16.35
CA CYS A 11 18.06 5.70 -16.86
C CYS A 11 17.27 7.01 -16.65
N VAL A 12 15.93 6.96 -16.67
CA VAL A 12 15.07 8.13 -16.43
C VAL A 12 15.09 8.52 -14.96
N LEU A 13 14.93 7.55 -14.05
CA LEU A 13 14.97 7.81 -12.60
C LEU A 13 16.37 8.30 -12.17
N VAL A 14 17.43 7.64 -12.63
CA VAL A 14 18.82 8.06 -12.36
C VAL A 14 19.11 9.43 -12.97
N GLY A 15 18.63 9.70 -14.18
CA GLY A 15 18.76 11.00 -14.84
C GLY A 15 18.10 12.12 -14.02
N SER A 16 16.87 11.88 -13.54
CA SER A 16 16.15 12.80 -12.66
C SER A 16 16.94 13.12 -11.40
N LEU A 17 17.46 12.09 -10.70
CA LEU A 17 18.26 12.28 -9.48
C LEU A 17 19.58 13.00 -9.72
N ARG A 18 20.19 12.85 -10.89
CA ARG A 18 21.40 13.60 -11.26
C ARG A 18 21.10 15.08 -11.49
N GLU A 19 19.94 15.40 -12.07
CA GLU A 19 19.51 16.77 -12.33
C GLU A 19 19.06 17.49 -11.04
N THR A 20 18.32 16.79 -10.18
CA THR A 20 17.68 17.40 -9.00
C THR A 20 18.52 17.30 -7.74
N GLY A 21 19.34 16.26 -7.62
CA GLY A 21 19.99 15.91 -6.36
C GLY A 21 19.02 15.37 -5.30
N SER A 22 17.77 15.03 -5.65
CA SER A 22 16.81 14.39 -4.74
C SER A 22 17.36 13.09 -4.14
N ASP A 23 16.79 12.69 -3.01
CA ASP A 23 17.22 11.50 -2.25
C ASP A 23 16.69 10.20 -2.86
N LEU A 24 15.52 10.25 -3.49
CA LEU A 24 14.95 9.14 -4.24
C LEU A 24 14.07 9.61 -5.40
N ALA A 25 13.92 8.76 -6.43
CA ALA A 25 13.00 8.95 -7.53
C ALA A 25 12.11 7.72 -7.69
N CYS A 26 10.84 7.92 -8.01
CA CYS A 26 9.83 6.86 -8.15
C CYS A 26 8.95 7.07 -9.39
N GLY A 27 8.35 5.99 -9.90
CA GLY A 27 7.48 6.05 -11.07
C GLY A 27 6.40 4.97 -11.06
N GLY A 28 5.54 5.00 -12.09
CA GLY A 28 4.39 4.12 -12.22
C GLY A 28 4.71 2.65 -12.38
N VAL A 29 3.68 1.82 -12.26
CA VAL A 29 3.78 0.37 -12.37
C VAL A 29 2.69 -0.16 -13.28
N GLU A 30 3.07 -1.02 -14.21
CA GLU A 30 2.14 -1.88 -14.93
C GLU A 30 2.24 -3.31 -14.43
N ARG A 31 1.10 -3.99 -14.36
CA ARG A 31 1.03 -5.42 -14.16
C ARG A 31 1.05 -6.11 -15.52
N PHE A 32 1.59 -7.32 -15.57
CA PHE A 32 1.56 -8.13 -16.79
C PHE A 32 1.44 -9.61 -16.50
N ASN A 33 0.88 -10.35 -17.45
CA ASN A 33 0.83 -11.81 -17.43
C ASN A 33 1.08 -12.37 -18.85
N SER A 34 0.68 -13.63 -19.11
CA SER A 34 0.81 -14.23 -20.46
C SER A 34 -0.11 -13.61 -21.51
N THR A 35 -1.18 -12.92 -21.12
CA THR A 35 -2.22 -12.42 -22.03
C THR A 35 -2.15 -10.92 -22.30
N GLY A 36 -1.52 -10.13 -21.42
CA GLY A 36 -1.45 -8.68 -21.61
C GLY A 36 -0.77 -7.92 -20.49
N ARG A 37 -0.92 -6.59 -20.56
CA ARG A 37 -0.44 -5.60 -19.58
C ARG A 37 -1.56 -4.63 -19.22
N TRP A 38 -1.59 -4.18 -17.99
CA TRP A 38 -2.55 -3.21 -17.49
C TRP A 38 -1.95 -2.38 -16.36
N ALA A 39 -2.53 -1.20 -16.08
CA ALA A 39 -2.09 -0.37 -14.97
C ALA A 39 -2.29 -1.09 -13.63
N SER A 40 -1.35 -0.93 -12.70
CA SER A 40 -1.49 -1.48 -11.34
C SER A 40 -2.56 -0.70 -10.57
N PRO A 41 -3.64 -1.34 -10.07
CA PRO A 41 -4.65 -0.67 -9.26
C PRO A 41 -4.08 0.02 -8.01
N LEU A 42 -3.10 -0.62 -7.36
CA LEU A 42 -2.39 -0.05 -6.20
C LEU A 42 -1.73 1.30 -6.51
N HIS A 43 -1.29 1.53 -7.75
CA HIS A 43 -0.57 2.73 -8.15
C HIS A 43 -1.45 3.72 -8.93
N ALA A 44 -2.78 3.48 -8.95
CA ALA A 44 -3.73 4.37 -9.59
C ALA A 44 -3.65 5.78 -8.99
N ASN A 45 -3.64 6.79 -9.86
CA ASN A 45 -3.60 8.22 -9.51
C ASN A 45 -2.33 8.71 -8.76
N ILE A 46 -1.34 7.84 -8.50
CA ILE A 46 -0.10 8.24 -7.78
C ILE A 46 0.90 8.93 -8.73
N PHE A 47 1.00 8.45 -9.97
CA PHE A 47 2.05 8.83 -10.93
C PHE A 47 1.53 9.56 -12.18
N GLU A 48 0.41 10.27 -12.05
CA GLU A 48 -0.25 10.97 -13.17
C GLU A 48 0.54 12.20 -13.65
N GLU A 49 1.20 12.90 -12.71
CA GLU A 49 1.92 14.12 -13.00
C GLU A 49 3.38 14.04 -12.53
N PRO A 50 4.34 14.53 -13.34
CA PRO A 50 5.74 14.53 -12.93
C PRO A 50 5.97 15.63 -11.91
N ARG A 51 6.78 15.34 -10.88
CA ARG A 51 7.10 16.30 -9.81
C ARG A 51 8.57 16.20 -9.47
N LYS A 52 9.32 17.30 -9.59
CA LYS A 52 10.72 17.37 -9.16
C LYS A 52 10.80 17.98 -7.76
N ARG A 53 11.72 17.48 -6.94
CA ARG A 53 11.98 17.96 -5.58
C ARG A 53 10.71 18.13 -4.73
N THR A 54 9.75 17.22 -4.88
CA THR A 54 8.56 17.17 -4.03
C THR A 54 8.87 16.52 -2.67
N HIS A 55 7.87 16.40 -1.81
CA HIS A 55 7.97 15.71 -0.52
C HIS A 55 6.60 15.14 -0.17
N ILE A 56 6.55 14.09 0.66
CA ILE A 56 5.30 13.40 1.02
C ILE A 56 4.27 14.31 1.69
N THR A 57 4.73 15.35 2.41
CA THR A 57 3.84 16.36 3.02
C THR A 57 3.16 17.28 2.00
N ARG A 58 3.76 17.48 0.81
CA ARG A 58 3.21 18.27 -0.30
C ARG A 58 2.46 17.41 -1.32
N HIS A 59 2.80 16.13 -1.41
CA HIS A 59 2.23 15.18 -2.36
C HIS A 59 1.86 13.88 -1.64
N ARG A 60 0.80 13.96 -0.83
CA ARG A 60 0.37 12.89 0.10
C ARG A 60 -0.07 11.61 -0.60
N VAL A 61 -0.41 11.66 -1.89
CA VAL A 61 -0.75 10.44 -2.67
C VAL A 61 0.41 9.44 -2.75
N LEU A 62 1.65 9.87 -2.51
CA LEU A 62 2.80 8.97 -2.36
C LEU A 62 2.67 8.02 -1.16
N LEU A 63 1.79 8.33 -0.21
CA LEU A 63 1.42 7.36 0.82
C LEU A 63 0.77 6.13 0.17
N GLY A 64 0.09 6.19 -0.96
CA GLY A 64 -0.50 4.98 -1.59
C GLY A 64 0.52 3.93 -2.01
N ASP A 65 1.77 4.33 -2.30
CA ASP A 65 2.77 3.43 -2.86
C ASP A 65 3.59 2.73 -1.75
N ARG A 66 3.21 1.47 -1.48
CA ARG A 66 3.85 0.61 -0.47
C ARG A 66 5.04 -0.18 -1.01
N THR A 67 5.45 0.04 -2.25
CA THR A 67 6.45 -0.79 -2.91
C THR A 67 7.82 -0.14 -2.83
N VAL A 68 8.90 -0.90 -2.74
CA VAL A 68 10.27 -0.33 -2.73
C VAL A 68 10.96 -0.42 -4.09
N TRP A 69 10.44 -1.27 -4.98
CA TRP A 69 11.11 -1.72 -6.21
C TRP A 69 10.85 -0.83 -7.43
N ASN A 70 9.80 0.01 -7.42
CA ASN A 70 9.55 1.02 -8.47
C ASN A 70 10.31 2.34 -8.23
N LYS A 71 11.44 2.28 -7.50
CA LYS A 71 12.19 3.43 -7.01
C LYS A 71 13.70 3.27 -7.20
N VAL A 72 14.39 4.39 -7.34
CA VAL A 72 15.85 4.49 -7.24
C VAL A 72 16.19 5.38 -6.06
N TYR A 73 17.09 4.90 -5.19
CA TYR A 73 17.52 5.62 -4.00
C TYR A 73 18.98 6.06 -4.13
N ARG A 74 19.28 7.28 -3.69
CA ARG A 74 20.65 7.75 -3.59
C ARG A 74 21.38 6.94 -2.52
N ARG A 75 22.54 6.37 -2.87
CA ARG A 75 23.30 5.51 -1.94
C ARG A 75 23.65 6.20 -0.63
N SER A 76 23.97 7.50 -0.67
CA SER A 76 24.26 8.31 0.53
C SER A 76 23.05 8.43 1.45
N PHE A 77 21.87 8.67 0.88
CA PHE A 77 20.59 8.69 1.59
C PHE A 77 20.32 7.35 2.27
N TRP A 78 20.39 6.25 1.51
CA TRP A 78 20.15 4.90 2.01
C TRP A 78 21.07 4.55 3.20
N ARG A 79 22.37 4.87 3.07
CA ARG A 79 23.36 4.63 4.13
C ARG A 79 23.16 5.50 5.37
N ARG A 80 22.73 6.74 5.18
CA ARG A 80 22.48 7.70 6.27
C ARG A 80 21.35 7.20 7.18
N HIS A 81 20.26 6.68 6.60
CA HIS A 81 19.07 6.30 7.35
C HIS A 81 19.04 4.82 7.80
N ARG A 82 19.92 3.96 7.25
CA ARG A 82 20.09 2.56 7.68
C ARG A 82 18.77 1.80 7.77
N PHE A 83 17.98 1.84 6.70
CA PHE A 83 16.71 1.13 6.60
C PHE A 83 16.85 -0.34 7.00
N LEU A 84 16.01 -0.79 7.93
CA LEU A 84 15.95 -2.17 8.41
C LEU A 84 14.60 -2.76 8.05
N TYR A 85 14.62 -3.88 7.32
CA TYR A 85 13.41 -4.57 6.90
C TYR A 85 12.77 -5.30 8.09
N PRO A 86 11.47 -5.09 8.34
CA PRO A 86 10.73 -5.89 9.32
C PRO A 86 10.70 -7.38 8.96
N GLU A 87 10.65 -8.26 9.96
CA GLU A 87 10.60 -9.72 9.75
C GLU A 87 9.16 -10.22 9.48
N HIS A 88 8.51 -9.73 8.40
CA HIS A 88 7.20 -10.22 7.94
C HIS A 88 7.05 -10.05 6.41
N PRO A 89 6.13 -10.78 5.74
CA PRO A 89 6.05 -10.78 4.26
C PRO A 89 5.72 -9.44 3.58
N TYR A 90 5.32 -8.43 4.36
CA TYR A 90 4.90 -7.11 3.90
C TYR A 90 5.88 -6.01 4.36
N GLU A 91 7.16 -6.37 4.42
CA GLU A 91 8.28 -5.55 4.87
C GLU A 91 8.48 -4.24 4.08
N ASP A 92 8.15 -4.24 2.80
CA ASP A 92 8.37 -3.12 1.87
C ASP A 92 7.65 -1.83 2.27
N GLY A 93 6.42 -1.94 2.80
CA GLY A 93 5.57 -0.78 3.02
C GLY A 93 6.16 0.21 4.03
N LEU A 94 6.75 -0.29 5.12
CA LEU A 94 7.40 0.57 6.11
C LEU A 94 8.64 1.24 5.52
N ILE A 95 9.43 0.50 4.72
CA ILE A 95 10.62 1.05 4.08
C ILE A 95 10.24 2.13 3.07
N SER A 96 9.26 1.88 2.19
CA SER A 96 8.81 2.86 1.19
C SER A 96 8.32 4.15 1.86
N VAL A 97 7.42 4.04 2.84
CA VAL A 97 6.84 5.20 3.51
C VAL A 97 7.88 5.96 4.33
N SER A 98 8.70 5.25 5.10
CA SER A 98 9.77 5.90 5.87
C SER A 98 10.79 6.57 4.96
N ALA A 99 11.11 5.99 3.80
CA ALA A 99 12.00 6.63 2.82
C ALA A 99 11.41 7.94 2.30
N HIS A 100 10.12 7.99 1.97
CA HIS A 100 9.46 9.23 1.55
C HIS A 100 9.37 10.29 2.65
N VAL A 101 9.26 9.87 3.92
CA VAL A 101 9.22 10.78 5.09
C VAL A 101 10.61 11.31 5.45
N LEU A 102 11.66 10.50 5.29
CA LEU A 102 13.03 10.84 5.68
C LEU A 102 13.82 11.55 4.57
N ALA A 103 13.36 11.45 3.32
CA ALA A 103 13.97 12.13 2.18
C ALA A 103 13.81 13.66 2.31
N GLU A 104 14.87 14.41 1.99
CA GLU A 104 14.77 15.87 1.87
C GLU A 104 13.89 16.26 0.68
N SER A 105 14.05 15.56 -0.44
CA SER A 105 13.19 15.69 -1.60
C SER A 105 13.11 14.42 -2.43
N VAL A 106 12.01 14.29 -3.16
CA VAL A 106 11.65 13.14 -3.99
C VAL A 106 11.33 13.62 -5.40
N ASP A 107 11.71 12.84 -6.41
CA ASP A 107 11.25 13.03 -7.78
C ASP A 107 10.22 11.97 -8.18
N VAL A 108 9.15 12.40 -8.82
CA VAL A 108 8.08 11.57 -9.38
C VAL A 108 8.14 11.71 -10.90
N VAL A 109 8.28 10.59 -11.59
CA VAL A 109 8.21 10.53 -13.06
C VAL A 109 6.90 9.90 -13.49
N THR A 110 6.41 10.29 -14.66
CA THR A 110 5.22 9.70 -15.26
C THR A 110 5.54 8.45 -16.06
N GLY A 111 4.55 7.55 -16.15
CA GLY A 111 4.65 6.31 -16.91
C GLY A 111 5.24 5.13 -16.11
N PRO A 112 5.08 3.90 -16.62
CA PRO A 112 5.54 2.71 -15.94
C PRO A 112 7.07 2.61 -15.95
N VAL A 113 7.69 2.56 -14.77
CA VAL A 113 9.13 2.32 -14.61
C VAL A 113 9.44 0.87 -14.24
N TYR A 114 8.41 0.11 -13.88
CA TYR A 114 8.52 -1.29 -13.46
C TYR A 114 7.33 -2.11 -13.98
N PHE A 115 7.60 -3.36 -14.39
CA PHE A 115 6.58 -4.33 -14.75
C PHE A 115 6.46 -5.41 -13.67
N TRP A 116 5.31 -5.43 -12.99
CA TRP A 116 5.01 -6.37 -11.91
C TRP A 116 4.28 -7.60 -12.44
N ARG A 117 4.91 -8.77 -12.35
CA ARG A 117 4.33 -9.98 -12.94
C ARG A 117 3.16 -10.52 -12.11
N GLN A 118 2.00 -10.66 -12.75
CA GLN A 118 0.91 -11.51 -12.28
C GLN A 118 1.08 -12.92 -12.84
N ARG A 119 1.13 -13.93 -11.95
CA ARG A 119 1.33 -15.32 -12.36
C ARG A 119 -0.02 -15.94 -12.75
N ASP A 120 -0.09 -16.49 -13.97
CA ASP A 120 -1.30 -17.17 -14.49
C ASP A 120 -1.50 -18.59 -13.94
N ALA A 121 -0.41 -19.26 -13.56
CA ALA A 121 -0.40 -20.62 -13.04
C ALA A 121 0.86 -20.88 -12.21
N GLY A 122 0.84 -21.95 -11.41
CA GLY A 122 1.90 -22.32 -10.48
C GLY A 122 1.75 -21.63 -9.10
N PRO A 123 2.82 -21.60 -8.28
CA PRO A 123 2.77 -20.90 -6.99
C PRO A 123 2.47 -19.42 -7.19
N LEU A 124 1.28 -19.01 -6.76
CA LEU A 124 0.79 -17.63 -6.77
C LEU A 124 1.75 -16.71 -5.97
N SER A 125 1.83 -15.43 -6.34
CA SER A 125 2.61 -14.46 -5.57
C SER A 125 2.09 -14.32 -4.13
N ILE A 126 2.89 -13.72 -3.25
CA ILE A 126 2.46 -13.38 -1.88
C ILE A 126 1.14 -12.59 -1.92
N THR A 127 1.08 -11.56 -2.76
CA THR A 127 -0.10 -10.70 -2.92
C THR A 127 -1.29 -11.35 -3.64
N GLN A 128 -1.14 -12.55 -4.20
CA GLN A 128 -2.24 -13.32 -4.81
C GLN A 128 -2.82 -14.39 -3.87
N ARG A 129 -2.27 -14.52 -2.65
CA ARG A 129 -2.69 -15.51 -1.64
C ARG A 129 -3.36 -14.82 -0.45
N ASP A 130 -4.51 -14.19 -0.68
CA ASP A 130 -5.18 -13.37 0.35
C ASP A 130 -5.79 -14.17 1.51
N LEU A 131 -5.92 -15.49 1.36
CA LEU A 131 -6.35 -16.39 2.44
C LEU A 131 -5.16 -17.02 3.21
N ASP A 132 -3.92 -16.73 2.82
CA ASP A 132 -2.74 -17.18 3.57
C ASP A 132 -2.65 -16.36 4.87
N LEU A 133 -2.74 -17.06 6.01
CA LEU A 133 -2.72 -16.44 7.33
C LEU A 133 -1.46 -15.63 7.60
N ARG A 134 -0.31 -16.03 7.02
CA ARG A 134 0.94 -15.27 7.15
C ARG A 134 0.85 -13.94 6.41
N ASN A 135 0.08 -13.87 5.33
CA ASN A 135 -0.13 -12.64 4.59
C ASN A 135 -1.11 -11.72 5.29
N ILE A 136 -2.17 -12.28 5.88
CA ILE A 136 -3.14 -11.55 6.70
C ILE A 136 -2.44 -10.90 7.90
N ASP A 137 -1.68 -11.68 8.68
CA ASP A 137 -0.86 -11.15 9.80
C ASP A 137 0.14 -10.10 9.32
N GLY A 138 0.87 -10.38 8.24
CA GLY A 138 1.83 -9.45 7.67
C GLY A 138 1.21 -8.11 7.25
N ARG A 139 0.00 -8.11 6.68
CA ARG A 139 -0.72 -6.90 6.29
C ARG A 139 -1.23 -6.12 7.50
N MET A 140 -1.78 -6.80 8.51
CA MET A 140 -2.20 -6.16 9.77
C MET A 140 -1.01 -5.47 10.46
N ARG A 141 0.14 -6.16 10.54
CA ARG A 141 1.39 -5.58 11.07
C ARG A 141 1.91 -4.41 10.26
N GLN A 142 1.84 -4.49 8.93
CA GLN A 142 2.23 -3.38 8.05
C GLN A 142 1.36 -2.15 8.33
N ILE A 143 0.03 -2.31 8.39
CA ILE A 143 -0.91 -1.22 8.68
C ILE A 143 -0.55 -0.54 10.00
N GLN A 144 -0.43 -1.34 11.05
CA GLN A 144 -0.14 -0.84 12.39
C GLN A 144 1.20 -0.12 12.45
N THR A 145 2.27 -0.75 11.95
CA THR A 145 3.63 -0.21 12.09
C THR A 145 3.80 1.10 11.33
N ILE A 146 3.19 1.23 10.14
CA ILE A 146 3.27 2.48 9.39
C ILE A 146 2.44 3.60 10.05
N SER A 147 1.21 3.29 10.49
CA SER A 147 0.36 4.26 11.19
C SER A 147 1.05 4.80 12.45
N GLU A 148 1.64 3.92 13.25
CA GLU A 148 2.42 4.28 14.45
C GLU A 148 3.66 5.11 14.09
N PHE A 149 4.45 4.68 13.11
CA PHE A 149 5.63 5.41 12.64
C PHE A 149 5.31 6.86 12.21
N LEU A 150 4.17 7.05 11.54
CA LEU A 150 3.69 8.37 11.11
C LEU A 150 3.13 9.18 12.28
N GLY A 151 2.41 8.53 13.20
CA GLY A 151 1.84 9.16 14.39
C GLY A 151 2.89 9.82 15.28
N ASP A 152 4.07 9.21 15.39
CA ASP A 152 5.20 9.76 16.16
C ASP A 152 5.84 11.01 15.51
N ARG A 153 5.45 11.36 14.28
CA ARG A 153 6.12 12.40 13.47
C ARG A 153 5.20 13.50 13.00
N ASP A 154 4.07 13.14 12.38
CA ASP A 154 3.14 14.08 11.77
C ASP A 154 1.73 13.48 11.77
N ALA A 155 0.86 14.03 12.63
CA ALA A 155 -0.52 13.57 12.77
C ALA A 155 -1.31 13.68 11.45
N GLY A 156 -1.02 14.69 10.62
CA GLY A 156 -1.67 14.82 9.32
C GLY A 156 -1.24 13.74 8.35
N LEU A 157 0.05 13.37 8.32
CA LEU A 157 0.54 12.26 7.49
C LEU A 157 -0.06 10.94 7.96
N ARG A 158 -0.18 10.73 9.27
CA ARG A 158 -0.89 9.58 9.83
C ARG A 158 -2.35 9.55 9.36
N ASP A 159 -3.09 10.64 9.49
CA ASP A 159 -4.49 10.71 9.04
C ASP A 159 -4.63 10.41 7.54
N ALA A 160 -3.72 10.95 6.73
CA ALA A 160 -3.69 10.67 5.29
C ALA A 160 -3.38 9.19 4.99
N TYR A 161 -2.49 8.57 5.76
CA TYR A 161 -2.17 7.16 5.64
C TYR A 161 -3.33 6.27 6.08
N ASP A 162 -3.91 6.55 7.26
CA ASP A 162 -4.98 5.77 7.86
C ASP A 162 -6.19 5.73 6.92
N ARG A 163 -6.47 6.83 6.21
CA ARG A 163 -7.47 6.85 5.13
C ARG A 163 -7.16 5.84 4.03
N VAL A 164 -5.96 5.88 3.47
CA VAL A 164 -5.54 4.95 2.40
C VAL A 164 -5.63 3.51 2.88
N ALA A 165 -5.17 3.22 4.11
CA ALA A 165 -5.25 1.88 4.70
C ALA A 165 -6.71 1.41 4.87
N LEU A 166 -7.62 2.30 5.30
CA LEU A 166 -9.06 2.02 5.41
C LEU A 166 -9.77 1.92 4.06
N GLU A 167 -9.25 2.51 2.99
CA GLU A 167 -9.85 2.39 1.66
C GLU A 167 -9.37 1.16 0.91
N HIS A 168 -8.19 0.64 1.25
CA HIS A 168 -7.53 -0.42 0.50
C HIS A 168 -7.20 -1.64 1.36
N ASP A 169 -6.20 -1.54 2.24
CA ASP A 169 -5.61 -2.68 2.94
C ASP A 169 -6.60 -3.36 3.90
N VAL A 170 -7.36 -2.57 4.65
CA VAL A 170 -8.39 -3.08 5.56
C VAL A 170 -9.55 -3.70 4.79
N ILE A 171 -9.90 -3.16 3.62
CA ILE A 171 -10.95 -3.77 2.78
C ILE A 171 -10.48 -5.13 2.24
N ILE A 172 -9.22 -5.27 1.83
CA ILE A 172 -8.66 -6.57 1.44
C ILE A 172 -8.78 -7.58 2.58
N LEU A 173 -8.43 -7.17 3.82
CA LEU A 173 -8.58 -8.01 4.99
C LEU A 173 -10.05 -8.41 5.23
N LEU A 174 -10.97 -7.44 5.19
CA LEU A 174 -12.39 -7.71 5.37
C LEU A 174 -12.94 -8.65 4.28
N MET A 175 -12.54 -8.48 3.02
CA MET A 175 -12.97 -9.35 1.92
C MET A 175 -12.52 -10.81 2.08
N ALA A 176 -11.44 -11.07 2.84
CA ALA A 176 -11.04 -12.44 3.16
C ALA A 176 -11.96 -13.08 4.23
N THR A 177 -12.54 -12.28 5.13
CA THR A 177 -13.24 -12.77 6.34
C THR A 177 -14.35 -13.80 6.12
N PRO A 178 -15.19 -13.76 5.06
CA PRO A 178 -16.22 -14.76 4.86
C PRO A 178 -15.65 -16.17 4.61
N ARG A 179 -14.42 -16.25 4.08
CA ARG A 179 -13.74 -17.50 3.72
C ARG A 179 -12.77 -17.99 4.79
N LEU A 180 -12.54 -17.21 5.84
CA LEU A 180 -11.68 -17.59 6.97
C LEU A 180 -12.45 -18.42 7.99
N GLU A 181 -11.72 -19.33 8.66
CA GLU A 181 -12.20 -20.01 9.86
C GLU A 181 -12.46 -19.00 10.99
N VAL A 182 -13.38 -19.34 11.89
CA VAL A 182 -13.88 -18.42 12.93
C VAL A 182 -12.78 -17.75 13.77
N PRO A 183 -11.73 -18.46 14.25
CA PRO A 183 -10.66 -17.82 15.02
C PRO A 183 -9.94 -16.72 14.24
N PHE A 184 -9.47 -17.01 13.03
CA PHE A 184 -8.74 -16.05 12.18
C PHE A 184 -9.65 -14.93 11.66
N ARG A 185 -10.92 -15.24 11.40
CA ARG A 185 -11.94 -14.23 11.11
C ARG A 185 -12.04 -13.24 12.26
N ASN A 186 -12.16 -13.72 13.49
CA ASN A 186 -12.28 -12.86 14.67
C ASN A 186 -11.04 -11.99 14.85
N GLU A 187 -9.84 -12.51 14.62
CA GLU A 187 -8.60 -11.73 14.66
C GLU A 187 -8.63 -10.53 13.70
N VAL A 188 -9.06 -10.74 12.45
CA VAL A 188 -9.20 -9.65 11.45
C VAL A 188 -10.26 -8.63 11.88
N LEU A 189 -11.40 -9.09 12.39
CA LEU A 189 -12.48 -8.21 12.85
C LEU A 189 -12.09 -7.41 14.10
N ASP A 190 -11.37 -8.02 15.04
CA ASP A 190 -10.83 -7.37 16.24
C ASP A 190 -9.79 -6.33 15.87
N PHE A 191 -8.81 -6.70 15.04
CA PHE A 191 -7.81 -5.76 14.50
C PHE A 191 -8.47 -4.56 13.84
N THR A 192 -9.48 -4.80 12.99
CA THR A 192 -10.17 -3.72 12.28
C THR A 192 -10.91 -2.81 13.24
N ARG A 193 -11.62 -3.36 14.25
CA ARG A 193 -12.27 -2.55 15.29
C ARG A 193 -11.29 -1.70 16.08
N GLU A 194 -10.16 -2.29 16.47
CA GLU A 194 -9.13 -1.57 17.21
C GLU A 194 -8.52 -0.45 16.37
N PHE A 195 -8.21 -0.73 15.10
CA PHE A 195 -7.67 0.27 14.18
C PHE A 195 -8.66 1.43 14.01
N LEU A 196 -9.94 1.16 13.74
CA LEU A 196 -11.00 2.17 13.65
C LEU A 196 -11.12 3.02 14.93
N GLY A 197 -10.89 2.43 16.10
CA GLY A 197 -10.92 3.14 17.38
C GLY A 197 -9.78 4.15 17.56
N ARG A 198 -8.69 4.02 16.80
CA ARG A 198 -7.52 4.91 16.83
C ARG A 198 -7.55 5.98 15.75
N VAL A 199 -8.34 5.79 14.69
CA VAL A 199 -8.45 6.72 13.57
C VAL A 199 -9.28 7.95 13.93
N SER A 200 -8.87 9.12 13.45
CA SER A 200 -9.59 10.38 13.70
C SER A 200 -10.98 10.39 13.04
N LYS A 201 -11.94 11.08 13.67
CA LYS A 201 -13.31 11.20 13.13
C LYS A 201 -13.34 11.87 11.76
N ASP A 202 -12.38 12.74 11.48
CA ASP A 202 -12.29 13.48 10.20
C ASP A 202 -11.85 12.55 9.05
N VAL A 203 -10.98 11.57 9.35
CA VAL A 203 -10.65 10.51 8.40
C VAL A 203 -11.88 9.67 8.10
N LEU A 204 -12.59 9.20 9.14
CA LEU A 204 -13.78 8.38 8.96
C LEU A 204 -14.86 9.08 8.13
N ARG A 205 -15.14 10.37 8.39
CA ARG A 205 -16.12 11.16 7.62
C ARG A 205 -15.76 11.32 6.13
N GLY A 206 -14.49 11.10 5.77
CA GLY A 206 -14.01 11.25 4.41
C GLY A 206 -13.95 9.95 3.60
N LEU A 207 -14.38 8.82 4.17
CA LEU A 207 -14.44 7.53 3.49
C LEU A 207 -15.68 7.43 2.58
N SER A 208 -15.64 6.50 1.62
CA SER A 208 -16.82 6.18 0.79
C SER A 208 -17.99 5.66 1.62
N GLU A 209 -19.22 5.90 1.16
CA GLU A 209 -20.44 5.41 1.82
C GLU A 209 -20.44 3.90 1.99
N GLU A 210 -19.90 3.17 1.00
CA GLU A 210 -19.80 1.72 1.04
C GLU A 210 -18.85 1.24 2.14
N ASN A 211 -17.64 1.80 2.22
CA ASN A 211 -16.68 1.44 3.26
C ASN A 211 -17.22 1.81 4.66
N LEU A 212 -17.86 2.98 4.78
CA LEU A 212 -18.54 3.40 6.01
C LEU A 212 -19.62 2.41 6.45
N LYS A 213 -20.41 1.88 5.51
CA LYS A 213 -21.40 0.84 5.81
C LYS A 213 -20.75 -0.39 6.44
N PHE A 214 -19.64 -0.89 5.87
CA PHE A 214 -18.94 -2.06 6.42
C PHE A 214 -18.40 -1.78 7.83
N TYR A 215 -17.78 -0.61 8.03
CA TYR A 215 -17.26 -0.22 9.33
C TYR A 215 -18.35 0.00 10.37
N SER A 216 -19.51 0.54 9.99
CA SER A 216 -20.67 0.67 10.89
C SER A 216 -21.20 -0.70 11.32
N LEU A 217 -21.41 -1.63 10.39
CA LEU A 217 -21.86 -2.99 10.70
C LEU A 217 -20.89 -3.70 11.66
N LEU A 218 -19.58 -3.51 11.43
CA LEU A 218 -18.55 -4.02 12.32
C LEU A 218 -18.61 -3.43 13.74
N GLN A 219 -18.76 -2.10 13.86
CA GLN A 219 -18.83 -1.41 15.14
C GLN A 219 -20.13 -1.73 15.91
N GLU A 220 -21.23 -1.92 15.20
CA GLU A 220 -22.53 -2.35 15.74
C GLU A 220 -22.59 -3.84 16.08
N ARG A 221 -21.50 -4.59 15.86
CA ARG A 221 -21.41 -6.05 16.06
C ARG A 221 -22.42 -6.85 15.24
N LYS A 222 -22.85 -6.31 14.09
CA LYS A 222 -23.68 -6.99 13.09
C LYS A 222 -22.83 -7.81 12.14
N THR A 223 -22.11 -8.80 12.69
CA THR A 223 -21.13 -9.58 11.93
C THR A 223 -21.77 -10.37 10.78
N GLU A 224 -22.97 -10.92 10.96
CA GLU A 224 -23.68 -11.67 9.91
C GLU A 224 -24.02 -10.76 8.71
N ASP A 225 -24.58 -9.58 8.97
CA ASP A 225 -24.89 -8.59 7.93
C ASP A 225 -23.63 -8.11 7.19
N LEU A 226 -22.53 -7.90 7.94
CA LEU A 226 -21.23 -7.54 7.38
C LEU A 226 -20.72 -8.61 6.42
N LEU A 227 -20.69 -9.88 6.87
CA LEU A 227 -20.22 -11.00 6.04
C LEU A 227 -21.08 -11.15 4.78
N CYS A 228 -22.40 -11.03 4.90
CA CYS A 228 -23.32 -11.05 3.77
C CYS A 228 -23.00 -9.93 2.76
N CYS A 229 -22.71 -8.71 3.23
CA CYS A 229 -22.30 -7.62 2.34
C CYS A 229 -20.97 -7.90 1.62
N LEU A 230 -19.99 -8.47 2.33
CA LEU A 230 -18.66 -8.75 1.80
C LEU A 230 -18.66 -9.91 0.80
N GLU A 231 -19.48 -10.95 1.01
CA GLU A 231 -19.63 -12.07 0.07
C GLU A 231 -20.19 -11.64 -1.29
N ASN A 232 -21.04 -10.61 -1.30
CA ASN A 232 -21.70 -10.10 -2.50
C ASN A 232 -20.90 -9.01 -3.23
N ARG A 233 -19.73 -8.63 -2.70
CA ARG A 233 -18.87 -7.61 -3.32
C ARG A 233 -17.98 -8.23 -4.41
N PRO A 234 -17.88 -7.62 -5.61
CA PRO A 234 -16.95 -8.07 -6.65
C PRO A 234 -15.50 -8.13 -6.15
N GLN A 235 -14.79 -9.22 -6.45
CA GLN A 235 -13.44 -9.47 -5.93
C GLN A 235 -12.33 -8.75 -6.73
N ASP A 236 -12.69 -8.26 -7.90
CA ASP A 236 -11.84 -7.80 -8.99
C ASP A 236 -11.32 -6.36 -8.80
N ALA A 237 -11.64 -5.71 -7.68
CA ALA A 237 -11.43 -4.28 -7.49
C ALA A 237 -10.21 -3.88 -6.63
N LEU A 238 -9.43 -4.81 -6.06
CA LEU A 238 -8.48 -4.48 -4.97
C LEU A 238 -7.06 -5.05 -5.11
N LEU A 239 -6.73 -5.70 -6.24
CA LEU A 239 -5.37 -6.20 -6.51
C LEU A 239 -4.90 -5.82 -7.91
#